data_AF-A0A0K1Q592-F1
#
_entry.id   AF-A0A0K1Q592-F1
#
_cell.length_a   1.000
_cell.length_b   1.000
_cell.length_c   1.000
_cell.angle_alpha   90.00
_cell.angle_beta   90.00
_cell.angle_gamma   90.00
#
_symmetry.space_group_name_H-M   'P 1'
#
loop_
_entity.id
_entity.type
_entity.pdbx_description
1 polymer ?
#
loop_
_entity_poly.entity_id
_entity_poly.type
_entity_poly.pdbx_seq_one_letter_code
_entity_poly.pdbx_strand_id
1 'polypeptide(L)'
;MRRRLRFGSIVCTCLAALTSMAAVHCSSESNIGTSEADHTAGEYIHENSVYAWAEPDYDEFEKIKRNAKPRLADDSVLTVRVQAWLDRFDAVVRARVKTDGKKFVAPKPKAIVYEDGETVNAWVSWFPACIGDLDRQESTDAGSPATDDTTNDAGDAGAPRPERSALVERKKVSSFSSYDGCLAPKNWPTVGDDFTSWWNGSKPSCTLTVGKNGLVVGGEGCEIAERSTVPARGVTWATGSGIHVTTRIVSELSEKAFAVVIAHELGHYYRAHGSSAYSEKYQFWYQRDVHEPVRPLPADDSAALESQVRRLSSSSALPNVPGQTVSGRTAAWFMGYGFRELVTPVEACKGPAESLSADWVSNFRYGYGKPSETERAAYLDFETRLLACAGSVAAPSLAMNKLMASLRSQFPTVKDTDLALAGSFKELIDSVDVIAKKLDAEEAVLREHLQKNHIGWYTTEQEADDMAMELATLAGMTPKEVLEGWIEAMEAFDRVYPSSYGNDGKIGVAQCKELYANDFMTAKEDGTKEQAHVPMGSLSDKHHSDCYRLFNLWRENEVHKYESAPAPAPLTPDWSEIQEAAKAAGNGS
;
A
#
# COMPACT_ATOMS: atom_id res chain seq x y z
N MET A 1 75.67 14.75 -8.33
CA MET A 1 75.79 14.81 -9.81
C MET A 1 74.43 15.15 -10.39
N ARG A 2 74.38 16.22 -11.18
CA ARG A 2 73.19 16.74 -11.89
C ARG A 2 72.83 15.85 -13.09
N ARG A 3 71.53 15.67 -13.37
CA ARG A 3 70.99 15.70 -14.74
C ARG A 3 69.49 16.04 -14.72
N ARG A 4 69.16 17.13 -15.42
CA ARG A 4 67.83 17.59 -15.84
C ARG A 4 67.41 16.86 -17.13
N LEU A 5 66.11 16.83 -17.42
CA LEU A 5 65.40 16.93 -18.73
C LEU A 5 63.94 16.45 -18.50
N ARG A 6 62.84 17.02 -19.01
CA ARG A 6 62.50 18.28 -19.70
C ARG A 6 60.97 18.42 -19.63
N PHE A 7 60.49 19.66 -19.54
CA PHE A 7 59.09 20.05 -19.68
C PHE A 7 58.54 19.77 -21.08
N GLY A 8 57.24 19.44 -21.14
CA GLY A 8 56.40 19.51 -22.33
C GLY A 8 54.99 19.90 -21.92
N SER A 9 54.68 21.19 -22.04
CA SER A 9 53.35 21.77 -21.82
C SER A 9 52.44 21.50 -23.02
N ILE A 10 51.19 21.07 -22.79
CA ILE A 10 50.08 21.37 -23.71
C ILE A 10 49.01 22.13 -22.92
N VAL A 11 48.70 23.28 -23.51
CA VAL A 11 47.74 24.30 -23.14
C VAL A 11 46.33 23.79 -23.43
N CYS A 12 45.40 23.98 -22.51
CA CYS A 12 44.02 24.27 -22.87
C CYS A 12 43.48 25.29 -21.85
N THR A 13 43.34 26.53 -22.32
CA THR A 13 42.86 27.68 -21.56
C THR A 13 41.50 28.07 -22.11
N CYS A 14 40.51 28.22 -21.23
CA CYS A 14 39.44 29.23 -21.15
C CYS A 14 38.53 28.78 -19.98
N LEU A 15 38.58 29.34 -18.76
CA LEU A 15 38.13 30.68 -18.30
C LEU A 15 36.83 31.11 -19.01
N ALA A 16 35.74 31.56 -18.39
CA ALA A 16 35.35 31.92 -17.02
C ALA A 16 33.79 31.82 -17.01
N ALA A 17 33.00 31.80 -15.93
CA ALA A 17 33.05 32.64 -14.75
C ALA A 17 32.13 32.06 -13.65
N LEU A 18 32.60 32.11 -12.40
CA LEU A 18 31.75 32.22 -11.21
C LEU A 18 31.12 33.62 -11.20
N THR A 19 29.81 33.71 -10.92
CA THR A 19 29.25 34.46 -9.77
C THR A 19 27.71 34.39 -9.74
N SER A 20 27.19 33.93 -8.60
CA SER A 20 26.04 34.49 -7.86
C SER A 20 24.60 34.28 -8.36
N MET A 21 23.90 33.37 -7.68
CA MET A 21 22.56 33.52 -7.04
C MET A 21 22.11 32.10 -6.68
N ALA A 22 22.29 31.57 -5.46
CA ALA A 22 21.77 32.07 -4.19
C ALA A 22 20.32 32.58 -4.32
N ALA A 23 19.46 31.79 -4.95
CA ALA A 23 18.06 31.75 -4.57
C ALA A 23 17.89 30.52 -3.70
N VAL A 24 18.10 30.71 -2.39
CA VAL A 24 17.42 29.90 -1.38
C VAL A 24 15.94 30.16 -1.64
N HIS A 25 15.33 29.34 -2.49
CA HIS A 25 13.90 29.17 -2.43
C HIS A 25 13.66 28.56 -1.05
N CYS A 26 13.09 29.34 -0.15
CA CYS A 26 12.21 28.82 0.88
C CYS A 26 11.08 28.08 0.16
N SER A 27 11.37 26.87 -0.35
CA SER A 27 10.32 25.90 -0.57
C SER A 27 9.80 25.58 0.82
N SER A 28 8.56 25.98 1.06
CA SER A 28 7.69 25.51 2.14
C SER A 28 8.20 24.19 2.70
N GLU A 29 8.50 24.17 4.00
CA GLU A 29 8.83 22.97 4.77
C GLU A 29 7.94 21.82 4.30
N SER A 30 8.49 20.96 3.43
CA SER A 30 7.85 19.71 3.09
C SER A 30 7.80 18.94 4.40
N ASN A 31 6.60 18.58 4.84
CA ASN A 31 6.23 17.83 6.04
C ASN A 31 6.93 16.46 6.16
N ILE A 32 8.25 16.43 6.14
CA ILE A 32 9.09 15.25 6.18
C ILE A 32 9.68 15.22 7.58
N GLY A 33 9.02 14.46 8.46
CA GLY A 33 9.52 14.10 9.77
C GLY A 33 9.52 15.24 10.79
N THR A 34 8.35 15.61 11.31
CA THR A 34 8.32 16.09 12.71
C THR A 34 8.82 14.98 13.62
N SER A 35 9.33 15.32 14.81
CA SER A 35 9.92 14.48 15.86
C SER A 35 8.99 13.41 16.48
N GLU A 36 8.07 12.88 15.69
CA GLU A 36 7.06 11.88 16.00
C GLU A 36 7.46 10.49 15.45
N ALA A 37 8.69 10.38 14.96
CA ALA A 37 9.27 9.19 14.35
C ALA A 37 9.96 8.27 15.37
N ASP A 38 9.56 8.29 16.64
CA ASP A 38 10.05 7.33 17.64
C ASP A 38 9.08 6.13 17.76
N HIS A 39 9.52 4.93 17.37
CA HIS A 39 9.02 3.67 17.92
C HIS A 39 9.91 3.50 19.13
N THR A 40 9.41 3.96 20.26
CA THR A 40 9.98 3.58 21.53
C THR A 40 9.18 2.38 22.00
N ALA A 41 9.85 1.28 22.36
CA ALA A 41 9.18 0.15 22.96
C ALA A 41 8.23 0.62 24.08
N GLY A 42 6.99 0.14 24.05
CA GLY A 42 5.93 0.57 24.95
C GLY A 42 5.13 1.79 24.51
N GLU A 43 5.40 2.37 23.33
CA GLU A 43 4.58 3.41 22.70
C GLU A 43 3.58 2.82 21.71
N TYR A 44 2.53 2.14 22.20
CA TYR A 44 1.55 1.49 21.31
C TYR A 44 0.61 2.44 20.58
N ILE A 45 0.36 3.60 21.16
CA ILE A 45 -0.62 4.56 20.65
C ILE A 45 0.12 5.76 20.09
N HIS A 46 -0.08 6.03 18.81
CA HIS A 46 0.43 7.26 18.20
C HIS A 46 -0.33 8.49 18.73
N GLU A 47 -1.64 8.51 18.57
CA GLU A 47 -2.49 9.58 19.07
C GLU A 47 -3.77 9.00 19.67
N ASN A 48 -4.07 9.39 20.90
CA ASN A 48 -5.18 8.85 21.69
C ASN A 48 -6.46 9.69 21.50
N SER A 49 -6.97 9.73 20.26
CA SER A 49 -8.18 10.46 19.86
C SER A 49 -9.32 9.51 19.51
N VAL A 50 -10.55 9.81 19.95
CA VAL A 50 -11.73 8.99 19.63
C VAL A 50 -12.01 8.93 18.13
N TYR A 51 -11.58 9.92 17.35
CA TYR A 51 -11.79 9.99 15.90
C TYR A 51 -10.81 9.14 15.10
N ALA A 52 -9.72 8.66 15.72
CA ALA A 52 -8.80 7.72 15.09
C ALA A 52 -9.41 6.32 14.90
N TRP A 53 -10.33 5.95 15.80
CA TRP A 53 -10.99 4.64 15.81
C TRP A 53 -12.50 4.75 15.66
N ALA A 54 -13.07 3.86 14.86
CA ALA A 54 -14.51 3.67 14.80
C ALA A 54 -14.90 2.38 15.53
N GLU A 55 -15.91 2.47 16.40
CA GLU A 55 -16.70 1.32 16.84
C GLU A 55 -17.92 1.21 15.95
N PRO A 56 -17.89 0.37 14.90
CA PRO A 56 -18.97 0.28 13.95
C PRO A 56 -20.14 -0.54 14.49
N ASP A 57 -21.32 -0.34 13.92
CA ASP A 57 -22.32 -1.39 13.88
C ASP A 57 -21.92 -2.38 12.78
N TYR A 58 -21.44 -3.57 13.16
CA TYR A 58 -20.96 -4.54 12.16
C TYR A 58 -22.07 -5.04 11.24
N ASP A 59 -23.30 -5.16 11.72
CA ASP A 59 -24.41 -5.61 10.88
C ASP A 59 -24.81 -4.55 9.85
N GLU A 60 -24.66 -3.26 10.16
CA GLU A 60 -24.77 -2.20 9.14
C GLU A 60 -23.54 -2.11 8.24
N PHE A 61 -22.35 -2.32 8.80
CA PHE A 61 -21.11 -2.26 8.03
C PHE A 61 -21.03 -3.36 6.96
N GLU A 62 -21.50 -4.58 7.27
CA GLU A 62 -21.59 -5.66 6.28
C GLU A 62 -22.57 -5.31 5.14
N LYS A 63 -23.67 -4.60 5.41
CA LYS A 63 -24.66 -4.24 4.38
C LYS A 63 -24.14 -3.27 3.33
N ILE A 64 -23.12 -2.47 3.65
CA ILE A 64 -22.54 -1.50 2.71
C ILE A 64 -21.31 -2.05 1.97
N LYS A 65 -20.88 -3.28 2.27
CA LYS A 65 -19.80 -3.97 1.56
C LYS A 65 -20.33 -4.57 0.27
N ARG A 66 -19.61 -4.34 -0.83
CA ARG A 66 -19.94 -4.91 -2.15
C ARG A 66 -19.86 -6.44 -2.18
N ASN A 67 -18.97 -7.03 -1.38
CA ASN A 67 -18.71 -8.47 -1.31
C ASN A 67 -18.77 -8.96 0.15
N ALA A 68 -19.93 -8.80 0.79
CA ALA A 68 -20.12 -9.28 2.15
C ALA A 68 -19.98 -10.81 2.19
N LYS A 69 -19.13 -11.31 3.10
CA LYS A 69 -18.96 -12.74 3.36
C LYS A 69 -19.77 -13.13 4.59
N PRO A 70 -20.31 -14.36 4.67
CA PRO A 70 -21.00 -14.82 5.87
C PRO A 70 -20.06 -14.76 7.08
N ARG A 71 -20.57 -14.21 8.18
CA ARG A 71 -19.86 -14.05 9.45
C ARG A 71 -20.36 -15.09 10.44
N LEU A 72 -19.43 -15.77 11.11
CA LEU A 72 -19.75 -16.66 12.22
C LEU A 72 -20.32 -15.87 13.40
N ALA A 73 -21.21 -16.50 14.16
CA ALA A 73 -21.75 -15.90 15.38
C ALA A 73 -20.63 -15.54 16.38
N ASP A 74 -20.86 -14.48 17.16
CA ASP A 74 -19.91 -13.97 18.16
C ASP A 74 -19.60 -15.01 19.25
N ASP A 75 -20.53 -15.93 19.51
CA ASP A 75 -20.42 -17.03 20.48
C ASP A 75 -19.91 -18.35 19.88
N SER A 76 -19.56 -18.38 18.58
CA SER A 76 -18.94 -19.55 17.97
C SER A 76 -17.59 -19.85 18.62
N VAL A 77 -17.23 -21.13 18.68
CA VAL A 77 -15.95 -21.57 19.30
C VAL A 77 -14.74 -20.90 18.64
N LEU A 78 -14.82 -20.59 17.34
CA LEU A 78 -13.80 -19.90 16.58
C LEU A 78 -13.71 -18.43 16.98
N THR A 79 -14.83 -17.70 16.97
CA THR A 79 -14.87 -16.28 17.34
C THR A 79 -14.39 -16.06 18.78
N VAL A 80 -14.82 -16.92 19.71
CA VAL A 80 -14.39 -16.88 21.12
C VAL A 80 -12.87 -17.12 21.25
N ARG A 81 -12.32 -18.08 20.49
CA ARG A 81 -10.87 -18.33 20.49
C ARG A 81 -10.07 -17.16 19.96
N VAL A 82 -10.49 -16.55 18.85
CA VAL A 82 -9.83 -15.35 18.30
C VAL A 82 -9.92 -14.20 19.32
N GLN A 83 -11.11 -13.97 19.90
CA GLN A 83 -11.30 -12.92 20.90
C GLN A 83 -10.41 -13.13 22.13
N ALA A 84 -10.19 -14.37 22.58
CA ALA A 84 -9.31 -14.65 23.70
C ALA A 84 -7.85 -14.22 23.45
N TRP A 85 -7.35 -14.34 22.21
CA TRP A 85 -6.04 -13.80 21.83
C TRP A 85 -6.04 -12.27 21.76
N LEU A 86 -7.08 -11.68 21.17
CA LEU A 86 -7.24 -10.21 21.17
C LEU A 86 -7.24 -9.62 22.58
N ASP A 87 -7.96 -10.27 23.50
CA ASP A 87 -8.06 -9.85 24.89
C ASP A 87 -6.72 -9.91 25.63
N ARG A 88 -5.87 -10.90 25.32
CA ARG A 88 -4.53 -11.02 25.90
C ARG A 88 -3.65 -9.85 25.47
N PHE A 89 -3.62 -9.54 24.18
CA PHE A 89 -2.83 -8.43 23.65
C PHE A 89 -3.39 -7.06 24.08
N ASP A 90 -4.71 -6.88 24.07
CA ASP A 90 -5.36 -5.66 24.57
C ASP A 90 -5.06 -5.42 26.06
N ALA A 91 -4.98 -6.48 26.88
CA ALA A 91 -4.59 -6.35 28.27
C ALA A 91 -3.15 -5.80 28.43
N VAL A 92 -2.20 -6.23 27.58
CA VAL A 92 -0.83 -5.68 27.57
C VAL A 92 -0.85 -4.18 27.27
N VAL A 93 -1.50 -3.79 26.17
CA VAL A 93 -1.57 -2.38 25.74
C VAL A 93 -2.26 -1.51 26.80
N ARG A 94 -3.43 -1.93 27.29
CA ARG A 94 -4.17 -1.16 28.31
C ARG A 94 -3.40 -1.05 29.62
N ALA A 95 -2.69 -2.10 30.04
CA ALA A 95 -1.87 -2.04 31.25
C ALA A 95 -0.74 -1.01 31.12
N ARG A 96 -0.07 -0.96 29.96
CA ARG A 96 0.97 0.03 29.68
C ARG A 96 0.41 1.45 29.66
N VAL A 97 -0.65 1.69 28.90
CA VAL A 97 -1.25 3.03 28.76
C VAL A 97 -1.75 3.57 30.10
N LYS A 98 -2.30 2.67 30.95
CA LYS A 98 -2.67 3.00 32.32
C LYS A 98 -1.45 3.38 33.19
N THR A 99 -0.32 2.69 33.01
CA THR A 99 0.94 2.99 33.71
C THR A 99 1.47 4.37 33.34
N ASP A 100 1.26 4.80 32.10
CA ASP A 100 1.61 6.14 31.61
C ASP A 100 0.63 7.24 32.08
N GLY A 101 -0.36 6.90 32.91
CA GLY A 101 -1.37 7.83 33.43
C GLY A 101 -2.37 8.31 32.37
N LYS A 102 -2.40 7.69 31.18
CA LYS A 102 -3.28 8.07 30.08
C LYS A 102 -4.58 7.26 30.15
N LYS A 103 -5.73 7.90 29.89
CA LYS A 103 -6.99 7.17 29.66
C LYS A 103 -7.02 6.70 28.22
N PHE A 104 -6.96 5.41 27.97
CA PHE A 104 -7.05 4.89 26.59
C PHE A 104 -8.47 5.05 26.03
N VAL A 105 -8.62 5.73 24.88
CA VAL A 105 -9.95 5.99 24.28
C VAL A 105 -10.31 5.05 23.13
N ALA A 106 -9.35 4.28 22.61
CA ALA A 106 -9.68 3.30 21.58
C ALA A 106 -10.64 2.24 22.14
N PRO A 107 -11.67 1.85 21.36
CA PRO A 107 -12.54 0.73 21.68
C PRO A 107 -11.74 -0.55 22.00
N LYS A 108 -12.39 -1.53 22.60
CA LYS A 108 -11.77 -2.86 22.70
C LYS A 108 -11.81 -3.54 21.33
N PRO A 109 -10.72 -4.14 20.82
CA PRO A 109 -10.75 -4.86 19.57
C PRO A 109 -11.71 -6.06 19.67
N LYS A 110 -12.45 -6.32 18.59
CA LYS A 110 -13.47 -7.38 18.47
C LYS A 110 -13.10 -8.34 17.36
N ALA A 111 -13.21 -9.64 17.62
CA ALA A 111 -13.00 -10.67 16.62
C ALA A 111 -14.18 -10.71 15.63
N ILE A 112 -13.88 -10.69 14.34
CA ILE A 112 -14.85 -10.85 13.25
C ILE A 112 -14.40 -12.03 12.39
N VAL A 113 -15.04 -13.19 12.51
CA VAL A 113 -14.63 -14.40 11.79
C VAL A 113 -15.56 -14.68 10.61
N TYR A 114 -15.01 -14.77 9.40
CA TYR A 114 -15.76 -15.09 8.18
C TYR A 114 -15.67 -16.57 7.84
N GLU A 115 -16.79 -17.12 7.39
CA GLU A 115 -16.89 -18.44 6.74
C GLU A 115 -16.27 -18.34 5.34
N ASP A 116 -14.96 -18.57 5.28
CA ASP A 116 -14.16 -18.41 4.09
C ASP A 116 -13.06 -19.47 4.10
N GLY A 117 -13.31 -20.56 3.38
CA GLY A 117 -12.39 -21.69 3.19
C GLY A 117 -11.35 -21.45 2.10
N GLU A 118 -11.40 -20.33 1.38
CA GLU A 118 -10.55 -20.09 0.21
C GLU A 118 -9.40 -19.13 0.52
N THR A 119 -9.67 -18.12 1.35
CA THR A 119 -8.75 -17.00 1.54
C THR A 119 -7.95 -17.15 2.84
N VAL A 120 -6.62 -17.28 2.81
CA VAL A 120 -5.79 -17.22 4.04
C VAL A 120 -5.53 -15.75 4.37
N ASN A 121 -6.31 -15.14 5.27
CA ASN A 121 -6.10 -13.74 5.61
C ASN A 121 -6.61 -13.35 7.01
N ALA A 122 -5.96 -12.35 7.59
CA ALA A 122 -6.48 -11.55 8.69
C ALA A 122 -6.25 -10.07 8.35
N TRP A 123 -7.09 -9.17 8.85
CA TRP A 123 -6.92 -7.73 8.60
C TRP A 123 -7.65 -6.88 9.63
N VAL A 124 -7.18 -5.65 9.84
CA VAL A 124 -7.98 -4.57 10.44
C VAL A 124 -8.79 -3.85 9.37
N SER A 125 -10.11 -3.73 9.55
CA SER A 125 -10.94 -3.04 8.55
C SER A 125 -10.81 -1.53 8.67
N TRP A 126 -10.72 -0.87 7.51
CA TRP A 126 -10.90 0.57 7.42
C TRP A 126 -12.39 0.86 7.34
N PHE A 127 -12.85 1.77 8.19
CA PHE A 127 -14.26 2.10 8.34
C PHE A 127 -14.56 3.45 7.68
N PRO A 128 -15.53 3.52 6.74
CA PRO A 128 -15.94 4.79 6.13
C PRO A 128 -16.84 5.56 7.10
N ALA A 129 -16.26 6.45 7.89
CA ALA A 129 -16.96 7.23 8.89
C ALA A 129 -17.57 8.50 8.26
N CYS A 130 -18.86 8.74 8.52
CA CYS A 130 -19.52 9.97 8.10
C CYS A 130 -19.08 11.17 8.95
N ILE A 131 -18.77 12.29 8.31
CA ILE A 131 -18.35 13.54 8.97
C ILE A 131 -19.30 14.72 8.73
N GLY A 132 -20.54 14.43 8.29
CA GLY A 132 -21.53 15.44 7.92
C GLY A 132 -21.39 15.88 6.46
N ASP A 133 -22.12 16.91 6.06
CA ASP A 133 -22.01 17.47 4.72
C ASP A 133 -20.70 18.27 4.59
N LEU A 134 -20.09 18.19 3.41
CA LEU A 134 -18.93 18.99 3.02
C LEU A 134 -19.38 20.09 2.08
N ASP A 135 -18.88 21.29 2.33
CA ASP A 135 -18.93 22.44 1.44
C ASP A 135 -17.50 22.88 1.08
N ARG A 136 -17.37 23.64 -0.01
CA ARG A 136 -16.07 24.12 -0.50
C ARG A 136 -15.81 25.50 0.08
N GLN A 137 -14.60 25.76 0.57
CA GLN A 137 -14.22 27.12 0.90
C GLN A 137 -14.31 27.98 -0.36
N GLU A 138 -15.14 29.03 -0.34
CA GLU A 138 -15.22 29.98 -1.45
C GLU A 138 -13.80 30.52 -1.71
N SER A 139 -13.23 30.13 -2.85
CA SER A 139 -11.97 30.68 -3.33
C SER A 139 -12.21 32.15 -3.64
N THR A 140 -11.58 33.05 -2.90
CA THR A 140 -11.57 34.48 -3.23
C THR A 140 -10.81 34.79 -4.53
N ASP A 141 -10.11 33.81 -5.10
CA ASP A 141 -9.54 33.92 -6.43
C ASP A 141 -10.62 33.70 -7.49
N ALA A 142 -11.27 34.81 -7.85
CA ALA A 142 -12.12 34.93 -9.02
C ALA A 142 -11.29 34.65 -10.28
N GLY A 143 -11.44 33.50 -10.93
CA GLY A 143 -10.71 33.29 -12.20
C GLY A 143 -11.00 32.05 -13.02
N SER A 144 -11.32 30.90 -12.42
CA SER A 144 -11.58 29.69 -13.21
C SER A 144 -13.07 29.36 -13.19
N PRO A 145 -13.83 29.63 -14.28
CA PRO A 145 -15.21 29.18 -14.37
C PRO A 145 -15.23 27.67 -14.19
N ALA A 146 -16.07 27.18 -13.28
CA ALA A 146 -16.40 25.78 -13.22
C ALA A 146 -16.86 25.37 -14.62
N THR A 147 -16.05 24.58 -15.30
CA THR A 147 -16.48 23.92 -16.53
C THR A 147 -17.54 22.93 -16.09
N ASP A 148 -18.78 23.38 -16.19
CA ASP A 148 -19.98 22.58 -15.98
C ASP A 148 -19.90 21.43 -16.98
N ASP A 149 -19.42 20.27 -16.52
CA ASP A 149 -19.27 19.02 -17.28
C ASP A 149 -20.67 18.44 -17.55
N THR A 150 -21.42 19.20 -18.36
CA THR A 150 -22.75 18.89 -18.88
C THR A 150 -22.66 17.97 -20.09
N THR A 151 -21.47 17.48 -20.45
CA THR A 151 -21.26 16.65 -21.63
C THR A 151 -21.26 15.17 -21.28
N ASN A 152 -22.47 14.58 -21.12
CA ASN A 152 -22.93 13.39 -21.87
C ASN A 152 -24.05 12.55 -21.21
N ASP A 153 -24.52 12.86 -19.99
CA ASP A 153 -25.69 12.15 -19.41
C ASP A 153 -27.01 12.87 -19.71
N ALA A 154 -27.32 13.03 -21.01
CA ALA A 154 -28.61 13.58 -21.48
C ALA A 154 -29.78 12.58 -21.41
N GLY A 155 -29.72 11.60 -20.50
CA GLY A 155 -30.70 10.52 -20.38
C GLY A 155 -31.19 10.35 -18.97
N ASP A 156 -32.24 11.09 -18.62
CA ASP A 156 -33.19 10.89 -17.51
C ASP A 156 -33.16 11.99 -16.42
N ALA A 157 -33.87 13.09 -16.71
CA ALA A 157 -34.03 14.24 -15.82
C ALA A 157 -34.94 13.98 -14.60
N GLY A 158 -35.36 12.73 -14.36
CA GLY A 158 -36.30 12.37 -13.30
C GLY A 158 -35.75 11.50 -12.17
N ALA A 159 -34.57 10.88 -12.33
CA ALA A 159 -33.99 10.05 -11.28
C ALA A 159 -33.23 10.92 -10.27
N PRO A 160 -33.47 10.79 -8.95
CA PRO A 160 -32.61 11.40 -7.94
C PRO A 160 -31.18 10.98 -8.22
N ARG A 161 -30.28 11.94 -8.45
CA ARG A 161 -28.85 11.63 -8.56
C ARG A 161 -28.45 10.98 -7.23
N PRO A 162 -27.77 9.82 -7.24
CA PRO A 162 -27.33 9.19 -6.00
C PRO A 162 -26.52 10.21 -5.20
N GLU A 163 -26.80 10.30 -3.89
CA GLU A 163 -26.06 11.18 -2.98
C GLU A 163 -24.56 10.95 -3.19
N ARG A 164 -23.87 12.00 -3.64
CA ARG A 164 -22.44 11.92 -3.91
C ARG A 164 -21.71 12.04 -2.58
N SER A 165 -20.86 11.07 -2.28
CA SER A 165 -19.97 11.10 -1.12
C SER A 165 -18.57 11.55 -1.54
N ALA A 166 -17.91 12.32 -0.68
CA ALA A 166 -16.54 12.77 -0.89
C ALA A 166 -15.66 12.29 0.27
N LEU A 167 -14.57 11.60 -0.07
CA LEU A 167 -13.55 11.16 0.87
C LEU A 167 -12.59 12.32 1.14
N VAL A 168 -12.40 12.64 2.41
CA VAL A 168 -11.40 13.60 2.88
C VAL A 168 -10.17 12.83 3.35
N GLU A 169 -9.03 13.16 2.76
CA GLU A 169 -7.70 12.69 3.12
C GLU A 169 -6.80 13.88 3.44
N ARG A 170 -5.62 13.64 4.02
CA ARG A 170 -4.69 14.72 4.44
C ARG A 170 -4.34 15.70 3.33
N LYS A 171 -4.18 15.20 2.10
CA LYS A 171 -3.70 15.97 0.94
C LYS A 171 -4.77 16.20 -0.11
N LYS A 172 -5.88 15.47 -0.05
CA LYS A 172 -6.82 15.36 -1.16
C LYS A 172 -8.26 15.18 -0.70
N VAL A 173 -9.17 15.74 -1.49
CA VAL A 173 -10.60 15.39 -1.48
C VAL A 173 -10.92 14.66 -2.79
N SER A 174 -11.48 13.45 -2.70
CA SER A 174 -11.81 12.63 -3.86
C SER A 174 -13.25 12.12 -3.81
N SER A 175 -13.80 11.70 -4.94
CA SER A 175 -15.06 10.96 -4.95
C SER A 175 -14.95 9.68 -4.14
N PHE A 176 -15.92 9.40 -3.28
CA PHE A 176 -16.00 8.15 -2.53
C PHE A 176 -16.99 7.20 -3.19
N SER A 177 -16.51 6.03 -3.61
CA SER A 177 -17.34 4.99 -4.22
C SER A 177 -16.98 3.59 -3.74
N SER A 178 -16.06 3.43 -2.78
CA SER A 178 -15.61 2.11 -2.33
C SER A 178 -16.71 1.33 -1.62
N TYR A 179 -17.67 2.04 -1.02
CA TYR A 179 -18.85 1.51 -0.34
C TYR A 179 -20.10 2.25 -0.83
N ASP A 180 -21.27 1.65 -0.59
CA ASP A 180 -22.56 2.25 -0.94
C ASP A 180 -22.91 3.47 -0.06
N GLY A 181 -22.15 3.69 1.00
CA GLY A 181 -22.25 4.86 1.86
C GLY A 181 -21.18 4.89 2.95
N CYS A 182 -21.33 5.81 3.88
CA CYS A 182 -20.59 5.87 5.14
C CYS A 182 -21.55 5.61 6.31
N LEU A 183 -20.99 5.31 7.48
CA LEU A 183 -21.75 5.07 8.71
C LEU A 183 -21.25 5.99 9.83
N ALA A 184 -22.12 6.32 10.79
CA ALA A 184 -21.74 7.06 11.97
C ALA A 184 -21.15 6.08 13.03
N PRO A 185 -19.88 6.23 13.46
CA PRO A 185 -19.33 5.38 14.50
C PRO A 185 -20.03 5.57 15.85
N LYS A 186 -20.27 4.48 16.59
CA LYS A 186 -21.01 4.52 17.88
C LYS A 186 -20.28 5.30 18.97
N ASN A 187 -18.94 5.32 18.91
CA ASN A 187 -18.07 5.94 19.90
C ASN A 187 -17.71 7.39 19.57
N TRP A 188 -18.13 7.91 18.41
CA TRP A 188 -17.82 9.29 18.03
C TRP A 188 -18.82 10.25 18.70
N PRO A 189 -18.34 11.35 19.32
CA PRO A 189 -19.21 12.47 19.62
C PRO A 189 -19.72 13.09 18.31
N THR A 190 -20.67 14.01 18.41
CA THR A 190 -21.15 14.77 17.25
C THR A 190 -19.98 15.45 16.55
N VAL A 191 -19.85 15.21 15.25
CA VAL A 191 -18.82 15.83 14.41
C VAL A 191 -19.07 17.34 14.35
N GLY A 192 -18.02 18.12 14.61
CA GLY A 192 -18.07 19.57 14.76
C GLY A 192 -16.69 20.12 15.12
N ASP A 193 -16.64 21.12 16.00
CA ASP A 193 -15.40 21.81 16.36
C ASP A 193 -14.31 20.85 16.85
N ASP A 194 -14.64 19.92 17.74
CA ASP A 194 -13.68 18.93 18.27
C ASP A 194 -13.06 18.05 17.17
N PHE A 195 -13.86 17.64 16.18
CA PHE A 195 -13.37 16.86 15.04
C PHE A 195 -12.44 17.71 14.17
N THR A 196 -12.83 18.94 13.83
CA THR A 196 -11.98 19.83 13.02
C THR A 196 -10.69 20.19 13.73
N SER A 197 -10.72 20.39 15.05
CA SER A 197 -9.54 20.66 15.87
C SER A 197 -8.59 19.46 15.87
N TRP A 198 -9.11 18.24 16.05
CA TRP A 198 -8.32 17.02 15.94
C TRP A 198 -7.70 16.87 14.55
N TRP A 199 -8.53 16.94 13.51
CA TRP A 199 -8.09 16.78 12.12
C TRP A 199 -6.99 17.78 11.76
N ASN A 200 -7.22 19.07 12.00
CA ASN A 200 -6.25 20.13 11.70
C ASN A 200 -5.00 20.07 12.58
N GLY A 201 -5.11 19.53 13.81
CA GLY A 201 -3.98 19.33 14.70
C GLY A 201 -2.89 18.42 14.10
N SER A 202 -3.30 17.49 13.24
CA SER A 202 -2.38 16.62 12.48
C SER A 202 -1.67 17.33 11.30
N LYS A 203 -1.88 18.65 11.12
CA LYS A 203 -1.33 19.49 10.06
C LYS A 203 -1.51 18.92 8.63
N PRO A 204 -2.73 18.56 8.22
CA PRO A 204 -3.01 18.16 6.84
C PRO A 204 -2.95 19.38 5.90
N SER A 205 -2.74 19.14 4.61
CA SER A 205 -2.90 20.18 3.57
C SER A 205 -4.38 20.53 3.37
N CYS A 206 -5.27 19.52 3.42
CA CYS A 206 -6.71 19.72 3.46
C CYS A 206 -7.16 19.98 4.89
N THR A 207 -7.43 21.23 5.20
CA THR A 207 -7.98 21.70 6.48
C THR A 207 -9.50 21.72 6.47
N LEU A 208 -10.10 21.57 7.66
CA LEU A 208 -11.55 21.58 7.85
C LEU A 208 -11.96 22.70 8.79
N THR A 209 -13.07 23.37 8.50
CA THR A 209 -13.70 24.35 9.41
C THR A 209 -15.19 24.08 9.52
N VAL A 210 -15.82 24.47 10.63
CA VAL A 210 -17.28 24.34 10.78
C VAL A 210 -17.98 25.48 10.03
N GLY A 211 -18.81 25.11 9.05
CA GLY A 211 -19.67 26.02 8.29
C GLY A 211 -21.12 25.99 8.76
N LYS A 212 -21.99 26.75 8.07
CA LYS A 212 -23.43 26.81 8.41
C LYS A 212 -24.18 25.50 8.15
N ASN A 213 -23.78 24.77 7.11
CA ASN A 213 -24.48 23.60 6.60
C ASN A 213 -23.67 22.30 6.76
N GLY A 214 -22.52 22.33 7.43
CA GLY A 214 -21.59 21.20 7.48
C GLY A 214 -20.16 21.65 7.69
N LEU A 215 -19.20 20.84 7.26
CA LEU A 215 -17.78 21.20 7.28
C LEU A 215 -17.39 21.87 5.96
N VAL A 216 -16.47 22.81 6.02
CA VAL A 216 -15.89 23.47 4.86
C VAL A 216 -14.45 22.97 4.71
N VAL A 217 -14.13 22.42 3.54
CA VAL A 217 -12.77 21.96 3.22
C VAL A 217 -11.99 23.01 2.44
N GLY A 218 -10.73 23.20 2.82
CA GLY A 218 -9.81 24.16 2.21
C GLY A 218 -8.36 23.89 2.61
N GLY A 219 -7.50 24.90 2.58
CA GLY A 219 -6.09 24.79 2.96
C GLY A 219 -5.13 24.78 1.78
N GLU A 220 -3.91 25.28 2.02
CA GLU A 220 -2.86 25.37 1.01
C GLU A 220 -2.38 23.98 0.61
N GLY A 221 -2.37 23.71 -0.70
CA GLY A 221 -1.98 22.40 -1.25
C GLY A 221 -3.05 21.32 -1.10
N CYS A 222 -4.29 21.64 -0.70
CA CYS A 222 -5.39 20.68 -0.73
C CYS A 222 -5.82 20.39 -2.17
N GLU A 223 -5.60 19.16 -2.64
CA GLU A 223 -6.02 18.71 -3.97
C GLU A 223 -7.50 18.34 -3.97
N ILE A 224 -8.36 19.19 -4.53
CA ILE A 224 -9.78 18.84 -4.76
C ILE A 224 -9.88 18.21 -6.15
N ALA A 225 -10.09 16.89 -6.21
CA ALA A 225 -10.15 16.17 -7.48
C ALA A 225 -11.27 16.75 -8.37
N GLU A 226 -11.05 16.84 -9.68
CA GLU A 226 -12.00 17.42 -10.65
C GLU A 226 -13.41 16.81 -10.57
N ARG A 227 -13.50 15.52 -10.20
CA ARG A 227 -14.76 14.78 -10.03
C ARG A 227 -15.33 14.80 -8.60
N SER A 228 -14.64 15.42 -7.65
CA SER A 228 -15.17 15.61 -6.30
C SER A 228 -16.16 16.77 -6.35
N THR A 229 -17.45 16.45 -6.39
CA THR A 229 -18.49 17.48 -6.35
C THR A 229 -18.80 17.83 -4.92
N VAL A 230 -18.07 18.79 -4.39
CA VAL A 230 -18.49 19.49 -3.18
C VAL A 230 -19.50 20.57 -3.64
N PRO A 231 -20.73 20.64 -3.08
CA PRO A 231 -21.17 19.99 -1.86
C PRO A 231 -21.49 18.49 -2.01
N ALA A 232 -21.07 17.70 -1.00
CA ALA A 232 -21.23 16.24 -0.94
C ALA A 232 -21.30 15.76 0.51
N ARG A 233 -21.77 14.53 0.74
CA ARG A 233 -21.65 13.90 2.06
C ARG A 233 -20.18 13.57 2.34
N GLY A 234 -19.67 14.06 3.46
CA GLY A 234 -18.28 13.85 3.87
C GLY A 234 -18.03 12.48 4.46
N VAL A 235 -16.93 11.89 4.01
CA VAL A 235 -16.42 10.60 4.48
C VAL A 235 -14.95 10.76 4.86
N THR A 236 -14.54 10.10 5.94
CA THR A 236 -13.12 9.88 6.25
C THR A 236 -12.91 8.40 6.58
N TRP A 237 -11.71 7.89 6.35
CA TRP A 237 -11.35 6.59 6.89
C TRP A 237 -11.01 6.71 8.38
N ALA A 238 -11.50 5.75 9.15
CA ALA A 238 -11.15 5.51 10.54
C ALA A 238 -10.77 4.04 10.73
N THR A 239 -9.96 3.74 11.73
CA THR A 239 -9.59 2.35 12.03
C THR A 239 -10.75 1.66 12.74
N GLY A 240 -11.36 0.66 12.11
CA GLY A 240 -12.44 -0.11 12.72
C GLY A 240 -11.95 -0.93 13.91
N SER A 241 -12.80 -1.13 14.91
CA SER A 241 -12.48 -1.96 16.09
C SER A 241 -12.44 -3.46 15.83
N GLY A 242 -12.55 -3.90 14.58
CA GLY A 242 -12.74 -5.29 14.19
C GLY A 242 -11.45 -5.84 13.64
N ILE A 243 -11.04 -6.95 14.20
CA ILE A 243 -9.94 -7.76 13.67
C ILE A 243 -10.60 -8.93 12.94
N HIS A 244 -10.49 -8.88 11.62
CA HIS A 244 -11.16 -9.78 10.72
C HIS A 244 -10.27 -10.96 10.43
N VAL A 245 -10.85 -12.16 10.41
CA VAL A 245 -10.14 -13.42 10.26
C VAL A 245 -10.96 -14.34 9.38
N THR A 246 -10.33 -15.07 8.47
CA THR A 246 -11.01 -16.13 7.71
C THR A 246 -10.90 -17.48 8.42
N THR A 247 -11.88 -18.36 8.25
CA THR A 247 -11.75 -19.75 8.72
C THR A 247 -10.52 -20.45 8.13
N ARG A 248 -10.15 -20.11 6.89
CA ARG A 248 -9.00 -20.71 6.22
C ARG A 248 -7.67 -20.40 6.91
N ILE A 249 -7.40 -19.17 7.36
CA ILE A 249 -6.14 -18.89 8.09
C ILE A 249 -6.07 -19.63 9.43
N VAL A 250 -7.20 -19.75 10.15
CA VAL A 250 -7.27 -20.53 11.39
C VAL A 250 -6.97 -22.00 11.14
N SER A 251 -7.49 -22.56 10.04
CA SER A 251 -7.28 -23.97 9.70
C SER A 251 -5.86 -24.33 9.24
N GLU A 252 -5.09 -23.34 8.76
CA GLU A 252 -3.78 -23.54 8.14
C GLU A 252 -2.61 -23.29 9.09
N LEU A 253 -2.81 -22.48 10.15
CA LEU A 253 -1.76 -22.09 11.09
C LEU A 253 -1.85 -22.81 12.43
N SER A 254 -0.70 -23.03 13.06
CA SER A 254 -0.57 -23.33 14.48
C SER A 254 -1.09 -22.17 15.33
N GLU A 255 -1.47 -22.43 16.58
CA GLU A 255 -2.01 -21.38 17.46
C GLU A 255 -1.02 -20.22 17.65
N LYS A 256 0.28 -20.52 17.71
CA LYS A 256 1.33 -19.51 17.87
C LYS A 256 1.50 -18.69 16.61
N ALA A 257 1.58 -19.30 15.43
CA ALA A 257 1.65 -18.57 14.17
C ALA A 257 0.41 -17.70 13.96
N PHE A 258 -0.77 -18.21 14.28
CA PHE A 258 -2.01 -17.44 14.28
C PHE A 258 -1.96 -16.24 15.25
N ALA A 259 -1.49 -16.46 16.49
CA ALA A 259 -1.34 -15.39 17.46
C ALA A 259 -0.37 -14.28 17.00
N VAL A 260 0.70 -14.63 16.28
CA VAL A 260 1.63 -13.65 15.67
C VAL A 260 0.92 -12.81 14.62
N VAL A 261 0.15 -13.41 13.72
CA VAL A 261 -0.64 -12.67 12.73
C VAL A 261 -1.63 -11.73 13.43
N ILE A 262 -2.30 -12.18 14.49
CA ILE A 262 -3.20 -11.33 15.27
C ILE A 262 -2.46 -10.18 15.97
N ALA A 263 -1.26 -10.41 16.50
CA ALA A 263 -0.43 -9.36 17.09
C ALA A 263 -0.04 -8.29 16.05
N HIS A 264 0.29 -8.72 14.83
CA HIS A 264 0.53 -7.86 13.68
C HIS A 264 -0.69 -7.00 13.34
N GLU A 265 -1.88 -7.61 13.21
CA GLU A 265 -3.11 -6.84 12.97
C GLU A 265 -3.39 -5.83 14.09
N LEU A 266 -3.12 -6.19 15.34
CA LEU A 266 -3.24 -5.25 16.44
C LEU A 266 -2.25 -4.09 16.37
N GLY A 267 -1.09 -4.28 15.74
CA GLY A 267 -0.19 -3.20 15.33
C GLY A 267 -0.90 -2.15 14.47
N HIS A 268 -1.57 -2.58 13.40
CA HIS A 268 -2.40 -1.70 12.57
C HIS A 268 -3.52 -1.03 13.36
N TYR A 269 -4.17 -1.78 14.25
CA TYR A 269 -5.25 -1.26 15.08
C TYR A 269 -4.79 -0.14 16.02
N TYR A 270 -3.76 -0.39 16.83
CA TYR A 270 -3.30 0.56 17.86
C TYR A 270 -2.56 1.76 17.30
N ARG A 271 -1.90 1.61 16.14
CA ARG A 271 -1.35 2.74 15.38
C ARG A 271 -2.39 3.51 14.56
N ALA A 272 -3.62 3.02 14.52
CA ALA A 272 -4.70 3.57 13.72
C ALA A 272 -4.31 3.74 12.24
N HIS A 273 -3.61 2.75 11.66
CA HIS A 273 -3.13 2.80 10.28
C HIS A 273 -4.25 2.95 9.24
N GLY A 274 -5.49 2.59 9.59
CA GLY A 274 -6.67 2.80 8.74
C GLY A 274 -7.27 4.20 8.80
N SER A 275 -6.75 5.12 9.62
CA SER A 275 -7.27 6.49 9.70
C SER A 275 -6.69 7.39 8.61
N SER A 276 -7.56 8.13 7.90
CA SER A 276 -7.11 9.15 6.94
C SER A 276 -6.21 10.19 7.59
N ALA A 277 -6.34 10.47 8.88
CA ALA A 277 -5.51 11.46 9.57
C ALA A 277 -4.04 11.03 9.68
N TYR A 278 -3.75 9.72 9.59
CA TYR A 278 -2.39 9.17 9.75
C TYR A 278 -1.89 8.42 8.51
N SER A 279 -2.66 8.43 7.41
CA SER A 279 -2.20 7.83 6.16
C SER A 279 -0.89 8.49 5.72
N GLU A 280 0.00 7.67 5.16
CA GLU A 280 1.35 8.07 4.72
C GLU A 280 2.34 8.50 5.83
N LYS A 281 1.99 8.40 7.12
CA LYS A 281 2.92 8.81 8.20
C LYS A 281 4.19 7.96 8.26
N TYR A 282 4.04 6.64 8.14
CA TYR A 282 5.14 5.67 8.16
C TYR A 282 5.48 5.29 6.71
N GLN A 283 5.98 6.22 5.91
CA GLN A 283 6.34 5.99 4.51
C GLN A 283 7.62 6.75 4.17
N PHE A 284 8.72 6.44 4.86
CA PHE A 284 9.99 7.14 4.69
C PHE A 284 11.15 6.18 4.49
N TRP A 285 12.19 6.64 3.80
CA TRP A 285 13.41 5.89 3.56
C TRP A 285 14.39 6.14 4.69
N TYR A 286 15.15 5.13 5.09
CA TYR A 286 16.08 5.23 6.20
C TYR A 286 17.37 4.44 5.95
N GLN A 287 18.46 4.84 6.59
CA GLN A 287 19.71 4.07 6.57
C GLN A 287 19.62 2.92 7.57
N ARG A 288 19.77 1.68 7.09
CA ARG A 288 19.59 0.50 7.92
C ARG A 288 20.73 0.26 8.91
N ASP A 289 21.94 0.77 8.66
CA ASP A 289 23.12 0.42 9.46
C ASP A 289 23.13 1.04 10.86
N VAL A 290 22.13 1.87 11.18
CA VAL A 290 21.90 2.38 12.53
C VAL A 290 21.33 1.25 13.41
N HIS A 291 22.10 0.84 14.41
CA HIS A 291 21.75 -0.22 15.37
C HIS A 291 21.26 0.35 16.69
N GLU A 292 20.27 1.23 16.64
CA GLU A 292 19.69 1.85 17.84
C GLU A 292 18.31 1.24 18.13
N PRO A 293 17.97 0.95 19.42
CA PRO A 293 16.68 0.40 19.83
C PRO A 293 15.58 1.47 19.82
N VAL A 294 15.46 2.16 18.69
CA VAL A 294 14.49 3.20 18.40
C VAL A 294 14.07 3.07 16.94
N ARG A 295 12.87 3.56 16.59
CA ARG A 295 12.48 3.65 15.18
C ARG A 295 13.55 4.40 14.39
N PRO A 296 13.84 3.94 13.15
CA PRO A 296 14.75 4.66 12.28
C PRO A 296 14.27 6.08 11.98
N LEU A 297 15.22 7.01 11.86
CA LEU A 297 14.93 8.35 11.35
C LEU A 297 14.94 8.35 9.81
N PRO A 298 14.16 9.23 9.16
CA PRO A 298 14.27 9.44 7.73
C PRO A 298 15.70 9.79 7.31
N ALA A 299 16.18 9.19 6.22
CA ALA A 299 17.41 9.58 5.57
C ALA A 299 17.29 10.99 4.97
N ASP A 300 18.42 11.70 4.85
CA ASP A 300 18.48 13.07 4.32
C ASP A 300 17.82 13.20 2.93
N ASP A 301 17.88 12.14 2.11
CA ASP A 301 17.33 12.07 0.76
C ASP A 301 15.98 11.34 0.68
N SER A 302 15.34 11.02 1.81
CA SER A 302 14.07 10.28 1.85
C SER A 302 12.99 10.91 0.97
N ALA A 303 12.90 12.24 0.93
CA ALA A 303 11.98 12.99 0.07
C ALA A 303 12.19 12.69 -1.43
N ALA A 304 13.46 12.70 -1.84
CA ALA A 304 13.86 12.51 -3.22
C ALA A 304 13.62 11.05 -3.63
N LEU A 305 13.95 10.11 -2.75
CA LEU A 305 13.66 8.68 -2.94
C LEU A 305 12.16 8.43 -3.04
N GLU A 306 11.33 9.00 -2.16
CA GLU A 306 9.87 8.87 -2.24
C GLU A 306 9.34 9.40 -3.58
N SER A 307 9.78 10.59 -4.00
CA SER A 307 9.37 11.16 -5.29
C SER A 307 9.81 10.29 -6.47
N GLN A 308 11.01 9.72 -6.42
CA GLN A 308 11.52 8.85 -7.49
C GLN A 308 10.74 7.53 -7.54
N VAL A 309 10.48 6.92 -6.39
CA VAL A 309 9.74 5.66 -6.28
C VAL A 309 8.30 5.86 -6.72
N ARG A 310 7.61 6.90 -6.22
CA ARG A 310 6.24 7.24 -6.63
C ARG A 310 6.14 7.43 -8.14
N ARG A 311 7.12 8.08 -8.76
CA ARG A 311 7.18 8.23 -10.22
C ARG A 311 7.33 6.87 -10.92
N LEU A 312 8.27 6.04 -10.51
CA LEU A 312 8.52 4.73 -11.12
C LEU A 312 7.35 3.76 -10.91
N SER A 313 6.75 3.75 -9.72
CA SER A 313 5.63 2.90 -9.34
C SER A 313 4.29 3.34 -9.92
N SER A 314 4.16 4.61 -10.34
CA SER A 314 2.96 5.12 -11.01
C SER A 314 2.71 4.44 -12.37
N SER A 315 3.76 3.90 -12.97
CA SER A 315 3.67 2.92 -14.04
C SER A 315 3.82 1.53 -13.42
N SER A 316 2.82 0.66 -13.56
CA SER A 316 2.96 -0.73 -13.14
C SER A 316 3.58 -1.57 -14.26
N ALA A 317 4.31 -2.63 -13.90
CA ALA A 317 4.76 -3.64 -14.85
C ALA A 317 3.98 -4.93 -14.64
N LEU A 318 3.57 -5.59 -15.72
CA LEU A 318 3.17 -6.99 -15.65
C LEU A 318 4.40 -7.88 -15.54
N PRO A 319 4.28 -9.08 -14.95
CA PRO A 319 5.36 -10.06 -14.96
C PRO A 319 5.84 -10.34 -16.39
N ASN A 320 7.15 -10.51 -16.57
CA ASN A 320 7.71 -10.83 -17.88
C ASN A 320 7.24 -12.22 -18.36
N VAL A 321 6.56 -12.28 -19.49
CA VAL A 321 6.13 -13.52 -20.15
C VAL A 321 7.24 -13.98 -21.09
N PRO A 322 7.79 -15.19 -20.92
CA PRO A 322 8.75 -15.73 -21.87
C PRO A 322 8.21 -15.72 -23.30
N GLY A 323 8.93 -15.09 -24.22
CA GLY A 323 8.53 -14.94 -25.62
C GLY A 323 7.79 -13.65 -25.95
N GLN A 324 7.48 -12.79 -24.97
CA GLN A 324 6.89 -11.49 -25.25
C GLN A 324 7.87 -10.57 -25.99
N THR A 325 7.33 -9.66 -26.79
CA THR A 325 8.12 -8.71 -27.60
C THR A 325 8.31 -7.38 -26.87
N VAL A 326 7.27 -6.87 -26.22
CA VAL A 326 7.30 -5.60 -25.48
C VAL A 326 7.70 -5.81 -24.01
N SER A 327 8.09 -4.74 -23.32
CA SER A 327 8.36 -4.77 -21.87
C SER A 327 7.10 -5.02 -21.03
N GLY A 328 7.29 -5.43 -19.77
CA GLY A 328 6.18 -5.66 -18.84
C GLY A 328 5.31 -4.43 -18.58
N ARG A 329 5.87 -3.21 -18.62
CA ARG A 329 5.12 -1.96 -18.47
C ARG A 329 4.29 -1.63 -19.71
N THR A 330 4.80 -1.91 -20.90
CA THR A 330 4.02 -1.79 -22.14
C THR A 330 2.90 -2.83 -22.19
N ALA A 331 3.18 -4.06 -21.75
CA ALA A 331 2.15 -5.09 -21.59
C ALA A 331 1.05 -4.64 -20.61
N ALA A 332 1.41 -4.00 -19.50
CA ALA A 332 0.47 -3.44 -18.52
C ALA A 332 -0.48 -2.41 -19.16
N TRP A 333 0.05 -1.54 -20.02
CA TRP A 333 -0.76 -0.61 -20.79
C TRP A 333 -1.78 -1.32 -21.68
N PHE A 334 -1.39 -2.38 -22.38
CA PHE A 334 -2.29 -3.15 -23.24
C PHE A 334 -3.47 -3.76 -22.48
N MET A 335 -3.25 -4.17 -21.23
CA MET A 335 -4.28 -4.75 -20.36
C MET A 335 -5.16 -3.68 -19.66
N GLY A 336 -4.90 -2.40 -19.93
CA GLY A 336 -5.70 -1.28 -19.45
C GLY A 336 -7.09 -1.24 -20.10
N TYR A 337 -8.12 -0.89 -19.32
CA TYR A 337 -9.49 -0.76 -19.84
C TYR A 337 -9.56 0.26 -21.00
N GLY A 338 -8.87 1.38 -20.87
CA GLY A 338 -8.79 2.40 -21.93
C GLY A 338 -8.09 1.92 -23.20
N PHE A 339 -7.22 0.91 -23.13
CA PHE A 339 -6.59 0.32 -24.32
C PHE A 339 -7.57 -0.51 -25.13
N ARG A 340 -8.42 -1.32 -24.48
CA ARG A 340 -9.47 -2.07 -25.18
C ARG A 340 -10.42 -1.15 -25.94
N GLU A 341 -10.88 -0.07 -25.30
CA GLU A 341 -11.74 0.92 -25.96
C GLU A 341 -11.07 1.60 -27.16
N LEU A 342 -9.75 1.73 -27.12
CA LEU A 342 -8.96 2.34 -28.18
C LEU A 342 -8.89 1.46 -29.42
N VAL A 343 -8.68 0.15 -29.26
CA VAL A 343 -8.48 -0.78 -30.39
C VAL A 343 -9.77 -1.34 -30.97
N THR A 344 -10.84 -1.42 -30.17
CA THR A 344 -12.15 -1.96 -30.59
C THR A 344 -12.72 -1.31 -31.87
N PRO A 345 -12.71 0.03 -32.04
CA PRO A 345 -13.26 0.67 -33.25
C PRO A 345 -12.34 0.57 -34.49
N VAL A 346 -11.16 -0.03 -34.39
CA VAL A 346 -10.18 -0.10 -35.47
C VAL A 346 -10.35 -1.42 -36.23
N GLU A 347 -10.98 -1.38 -37.42
CA GLU A 347 -11.32 -2.59 -38.17
C GLU A 347 -10.12 -3.51 -38.44
N ALA A 348 -8.95 -2.94 -38.78
CA ALA A 348 -7.72 -3.71 -39.01
C ALA A 348 -7.24 -4.46 -37.75
N CYS A 349 -7.64 -4.02 -36.56
CA CYS A 349 -7.29 -4.58 -35.26
C CYS A 349 -8.47 -5.29 -34.57
N LYS A 350 -9.51 -5.68 -35.32
CA LYS A 350 -10.66 -6.41 -34.78
C LYS A 350 -10.25 -7.72 -34.06
N GLY A 351 -9.36 -8.50 -34.66
CA GLY A 351 -8.86 -9.75 -34.07
C GLY A 351 -8.25 -9.61 -32.66
N PRO A 352 -7.23 -8.75 -32.45
CA PRO A 352 -6.70 -8.52 -31.11
C PRO A 352 -7.70 -7.84 -30.16
N ALA A 353 -8.63 -7.01 -30.65
CA ALA A 353 -9.67 -6.44 -29.81
C ALA A 353 -10.65 -7.51 -29.27
N GLU A 354 -11.00 -8.50 -30.10
CA GLU A 354 -11.84 -9.64 -29.72
C GLU A 354 -11.12 -10.61 -28.77
N SER A 355 -9.79 -10.72 -28.85
CA SER A 355 -9.03 -11.58 -27.93
C SER A 355 -8.84 -10.98 -26.54
N LEU A 356 -9.07 -9.68 -26.32
CA LEU A 356 -9.15 -9.05 -24.99
C LEU A 356 -10.47 -9.42 -24.27
N SER A 357 -10.67 -10.72 -23.98
CA SER A 357 -11.78 -11.17 -23.15
C SER A 357 -11.58 -10.73 -21.70
N ALA A 358 -12.68 -10.54 -20.96
CA ALA A 358 -12.60 -10.04 -19.60
C ALA A 358 -11.88 -11.01 -18.66
N ASP A 359 -12.04 -12.32 -18.87
CA ASP A 359 -11.61 -13.34 -17.89
C ASP A 359 -10.09 -13.46 -17.81
N TRP A 360 -9.41 -13.75 -18.93
CA TRP A 360 -7.95 -13.90 -18.88
C TRP A 360 -7.26 -12.55 -18.68
N VAL A 361 -7.77 -11.44 -19.22
CA VAL A 361 -7.19 -10.11 -18.98
C VAL A 361 -7.29 -9.73 -17.50
N SER A 362 -8.43 -10.00 -16.87
CA SER A 362 -8.62 -9.77 -15.44
C SER A 362 -7.69 -10.64 -14.61
N ASN A 363 -7.59 -11.94 -14.90
CA ASN A 363 -6.65 -12.82 -14.21
C ASN A 363 -5.19 -12.43 -14.46
N PHE A 364 -4.85 -12.01 -15.68
CA PHE A 364 -3.49 -11.62 -16.01
C PHE A 364 -3.09 -10.30 -15.35
N ARG A 365 -4.06 -9.38 -15.15
CA ARG A 365 -3.85 -8.07 -14.54
C ARG A 365 -3.96 -8.07 -13.02
N TYR A 366 -4.92 -8.83 -12.48
CA TYR A 366 -5.32 -8.82 -11.07
C TYR A 366 -5.21 -10.19 -10.41
N GLY A 367 -4.97 -11.25 -11.17
CA GLY A 367 -4.88 -12.59 -10.62
C GLY A 367 -3.70 -12.70 -9.67
N TYR A 368 -4.00 -13.17 -8.47
CA TYR A 368 -3.03 -13.62 -7.49
C TYR A 368 -2.50 -14.98 -7.93
N GLY A 369 -1.58 -15.01 -8.88
CA GLY A 369 -1.08 -16.29 -9.39
C GLY A 369 -0.29 -16.17 -10.67
N LYS A 370 0.65 -17.09 -10.85
CA LYS A 370 1.38 -17.24 -12.11
C LYS A 370 0.34 -17.43 -13.22
N PRO A 371 0.33 -16.60 -14.28
CA PRO A 371 -0.55 -16.84 -15.40
C PRO A 371 -0.36 -18.27 -15.89
N SER A 372 -1.47 -18.99 -16.00
CA SER A 372 -1.53 -20.34 -16.52
C SER A 372 -0.90 -20.40 -17.91
N GLU A 373 -0.54 -21.59 -18.37
CA GLU A 373 -0.04 -21.75 -19.74
C GLU A 373 -1.05 -21.23 -20.78
N THR A 374 -2.35 -21.42 -20.52
CA THR A 374 -3.43 -20.87 -21.33
C THR A 374 -3.44 -19.35 -21.35
N GLU A 375 -3.33 -18.69 -20.19
CA GLU A 375 -3.29 -17.21 -20.11
C GLU A 375 -2.03 -16.63 -20.77
N ARG A 376 -0.87 -17.27 -20.60
CA ARG A 376 0.37 -16.87 -21.30
C ARG A 376 0.24 -17.02 -22.81
N ALA A 377 -0.30 -18.15 -23.27
CA ALA A 377 -0.53 -18.37 -24.70
C ALA A 377 -1.53 -17.34 -25.26
N ALA A 378 -2.59 -17.02 -24.52
CA ALA A 378 -3.56 -15.99 -24.90
C ALA A 378 -2.93 -14.60 -24.99
N TYR A 379 -2.08 -14.22 -24.02
CA TYR A 379 -1.34 -12.97 -24.06
C TYR A 379 -0.40 -12.89 -25.27
N LEU A 380 0.39 -13.94 -25.53
CA LEU A 380 1.33 -13.96 -26.65
C LEU A 380 0.63 -13.93 -28.02
N ASP A 381 -0.50 -14.64 -28.16
CA ASP A 381 -1.33 -14.58 -29.38
C ASP A 381 -1.92 -13.17 -29.55
N PHE A 382 -2.45 -12.57 -28.47
CA PHE A 382 -2.92 -11.18 -28.48
C PHE A 382 -1.82 -10.19 -28.89
N GLU A 383 -0.66 -10.24 -28.25
CA GLU A 383 0.47 -9.35 -28.53
C GLU A 383 0.90 -9.48 -29.99
N THR A 384 1.03 -10.72 -30.49
CA THR A 384 1.42 -10.99 -31.87
C THR A 384 0.42 -10.37 -32.87
N ARG A 385 -0.89 -10.57 -32.64
CA ARG A 385 -1.95 -10.02 -33.50
C ARG A 385 -2.01 -8.50 -33.45
N LEU A 386 -1.84 -7.92 -32.26
CA LEU A 386 -1.81 -6.48 -32.05
C LEU A 386 -0.66 -5.85 -32.83
N LEU A 387 0.56 -6.37 -32.68
CA LEU A 387 1.74 -5.84 -33.36
C LEU A 387 1.63 -5.98 -34.88
N ALA A 388 1.01 -7.07 -35.36
CA ALA A 388 0.74 -7.26 -36.79
C ALA A 388 -0.25 -6.22 -37.34
N CYS A 389 -1.38 -5.98 -36.67
CA CYS A 389 -2.36 -4.98 -37.15
C CYS A 389 -1.83 -3.55 -37.02
N ALA A 390 -1.08 -3.25 -35.96
CA ALA A 390 -0.58 -1.92 -35.64
C ALA A 390 0.34 -1.34 -36.73
N GLY A 391 1.02 -2.20 -37.49
CA GLY A 391 1.84 -1.77 -38.64
C GLY A 391 1.03 -1.21 -39.81
N SER A 392 -0.28 -1.51 -39.89
CA SER A 392 -1.18 -1.08 -40.97
C SER A 392 -2.08 0.10 -40.60
N VAL A 393 -2.07 0.51 -39.33
CA VAL A 393 -2.96 1.55 -38.78
C VAL A 393 -2.13 2.82 -38.53
N ALA A 394 -2.60 3.97 -38.98
CA ALA A 394 -1.98 5.25 -38.63
C ALA A 394 -2.36 5.65 -37.20
N ALA A 395 -1.41 6.04 -36.35
CA ALA A 395 -1.71 6.47 -34.97
C ALA A 395 -2.73 7.63 -34.90
N PRO A 396 -2.73 8.65 -35.80
CA PRO A 396 -3.75 9.69 -35.85
C PRO A 396 -5.17 9.21 -36.15
N SER A 397 -5.33 7.99 -36.71
CA SER A 397 -6.66 7.42 -36.98
C SER A 397 -7.33 6.85 -35.72
N LEU A 398 -6.57 6.72 -34.64
CA LEU A 398 -7.09 6.34 -33.33
C LEU A 398 -7.81 7.54 -32.68
N ALA A 399 -8.69 7.26 -31.73
CA ALA A 399 -9.28 8.30 -30.89
C ALA A 399 -8.20 8.96 -30.00
N MET A 400 -7.48 9.96 -30.54
CA MET A 400 -6.25 10.50 -29.96
C MET A 400 -6.42 10.97 -28.51
N ASN A 401 -7.56 11.58 -28.16
CA ASN A 401 -7.84 11.97 -26.78
C ASN A 401 -7.92 10.77 -25.84
N LYS A 402 -8.57 9.67 -26.26
CA LYS A 402 -8.64 8.42 -25.48
C LYS A 402 -7.29 7.72 -25.40
N LEU A 403 -6.54 7.73 -26.51
CA LEU A 403 -5.17 7.20 -26.55
C LEU A 403 -4.29 7.91 -25.52
N MET A 404 -4.27 9.24 -25.55
CA MET A 404 -3.43 10.03 -24.64
C MET A 404 -3.90 9.91 -23.19
N ALA A 405 -5.21 9.82 -22.93
CA ALA A 405 -5.73 9.54 -21.59
C ALA A 405 -5.27 8.16 -21.09
N SER A 406 -5.38 7.13 -21.92
CA SER A 406 -4.93 5.76 -21.60
C SER A 406 -3.42 5.71 -21.35
N LEU A 407 -2.62 6.34 -22.22
CA LEU A 407 -1.16 6.41 -22.08
C LEU A 407 -0.74 7.16 -20.82
N ARG A 408 -1.29 8.35 -20.57
CA ARG A 408 -0.95 9.15 -19.38
C ARG A 408 -1.45 8.50 -18.09
N SER A 409 -2.49 7.67 -18.14
CA SER A 409 -2.88 6.85 -17.00
C SER A 409 -1.84 5.79 -16.64
N GLN A 410 -1.10 5.25 -17.62
CA GLN A 410 -0.05 4.25 -17.37
C GLN A 410 1.34 4.90 -17.22
N PHE A 411 1.59 6.01 -17.89
CA PHE A 411 2.87 6.71 -17.94
C PHE A 411 2.65 8.20 -17.66
N PRO A 412 2.39 8.62 -16.41
CA PRO A 412 1.96 9.98 -16.09
C PRO A 412 2.94 11.08 -16.49
N THR A 413 4.22 10.75 -16.66
CA THR A 413 5.28 11.70 -17.02
C THR A 413 5.59 11.76 -18.52
N VAL A 414 4.86 11.02 -19.36
CA VAL A 414 5.12 10.99 -20.81
C VAL A 414 4.73 12.30 -21.48
N LYS A 415 5.57 12.82 -22.36
CA LYS A 415 5.27 14.00 -23.19
C LYS A 415 4.93 13.58 -24.61
N ASP A 416 4.11 14.37 -25.28
CA ASP A 416 3.70 14.11 -26.67
C ASP A 416 4.91 14.08 -27.62
N THR A 417 5.97 14.85 -27.31
CA THR A 417 7.24 14.85 -28.05
C THR A 417 8.05 13.57 -27.93
N ASP A 418 7.76 12.73 -26.94
CA ASP A 418 8.44 11.45 -26.73
C ASP A 418 7.76 10.33 -27.53
N LEU A 419 6.62 10.61 -28.17
CA LEU A 419 5.74 9.63 -28.80
C LEU A 419 5.71 9.82 -30.32
N ALA A 420 5.69 8.70 -31.05
CA ALA A 420 5.56 8.71 -32.52
C ALA A 420 4.10 8.92 -32.98
N LEU A 421 3.45 10.01 -32.53
CA LEU A 421 2.01 10.26 -32.74
C LEU A 421 1.61 10.47 -34.22
N ALA A 422 2.54 10.86 -35.08
CA ALA A 422 2.31 11.06 -36.51
C ALA A 422 2.57 9.80 -37.36
N GLY A 423 3.09 8.73 -36.77
CA GLY A 423 3.45 7.49 -37.45
C GLY A 423 2.32 6.46 -37.52
N SER A 424 2.71 5.22 -37.75
CA SER A 424 1.89 4.04 -37.54
C SER A 424 1.63 3.78 -36.06
N PHE A 425 0.59 3.02 -35.76
CA PHE A 425 0.30 2.58 -34.40
C PHE A 425 1.43 1.70 -33.86
N LYS A 426 2.11 0.95 -34.74
CA LYS A 426 3.32 0.20 -34.35
C LYS A 426 4.45 1.13 -33.91
N GLU A 427 4.76 2.18 -34.65
CA GLU A 427 5.80 3.15 -34.26
C GLU A 427 5.46 3.83 -32.94
N LEU A 428 4.17 4.11 -32.69
CA LEU A 428 3.72 4.60 -31.39
C LEU A 428 3.99 3.58 -30.28
N ILE A 429 3.57 2.32 -30.44
CA ILE A 429 3.83 1.24 -29.48
C ILE A 429 5.34 1.11 -29.21
N ASP A 430 6.17 1.11 -30.25
CA ASP A 430 7.62 1.01 -30.12
C ASP A 430 8.19 2.21 -29.33
N SER A 431 7.69 3.44 -29.55
CA SER A 431 8.11 4.63 -28.78
C SER A 431 7.70 4.55 -27.30
N VAL A 432 6.50 4.04 -27.01
CA VAL A 432 6.04 3.77 -25.64
C VAL A 432 6.91 2.72 -24.98
N ASP A 433 7.28 1.67 -25.70
CA ASP A 433 8.13 0.59 -25.18
C ASP A 433 9.56 1.03 -24.87
N VAL A 434 10.09 1.99 -25.65
CA VAL A 434 11.38 2.64 -25.32
C VAL A 434 11.29 3.40 -23.99
N ILE A 435 10.21 4.14 -23.76
CA ILE A 435 9.97 4.85 -22.49
C ILE A 435 9.84 3.86 -21.34
N ALA A 436 9.05 2.80 -21.52
CA ALA A 436 8.87 1.74 -20.54
C ALA A 436 10.20 1.08 -20.15
N LYS A 437 11.01 0.67 -21.12
CA LYS A 437 12.35 0.08 -20.89
C LYS A 437 13.30 1.04 -20.18
N LYS A 438 13.19 2.36 -20.45
CA LYS A 438 13.97 3.37 -19.73
C LYS A 438 13.55 3.43 -18.25
N LEU A 439 12.27 3.38 -17.95
CA LEU A 439 11.77 3.32 -16.57
C LEU A 439 12.22 2.05 -15.85
N ASP A 440 12.22 0.89 -16.53
CA ASP A 440 12.76 -0.37 -15.99
C ASP A 440 14.25 -0.25 -15.65
N ALA A 441 15.04 0.37 -16.54
CA ALA A 441 16.46 0.61 -16.30
C ALA A 441 16.71 1.59 -15.14
N GLU A 442 15.91 2.66 -15.03
CA GLU A 442 15.97 3.61 -13.92
C GLU A 442 15.61 2.94 -12.58
N GLU A 443 14.60 2.06 -12.57
CA GLU A 443 14.23 1.30 -11.38
C GLU A 443 15.33 0.31 -10.97
N ALA A 444 15.97 -0.37 -11.94
CA ALA A 444 17.09 -1.26 -11.67
C ALA A 444 18.27 -0.51 -11.02
N VAL A 445 18.62 0.68 -11.54
CA VAL A 445 19.65 1.54 -10.95
C VAL A 445 19.26 2.00 -9.53
N LEU A 446 18.00 2.38 -9.32
CA LEU A 446 17.52 2.75 -7.99
C LEU A 446 17.62 1.57 -7.02
N ARG A 447 17.23 0.35 -7.42
CA ARG A 447 17.35 -0.84 -6.59
C ARG A 447 18.79 -1.15 -6.21
N GLU A 448 19.72 -1.04 -7.17
CA GLU A 448 21.15 -1.18 -6.89
C GLU A 448 21.63 -0.11 -5.90
N HIS A 449 21.18 1.14 -6.05
CA HIS A 449 21.50 2.21 -5.11
C HIS A 449 20.97 1.92 -3.70
N LEU A 450 19.70 1.53 -3.56
CA LEU A 450 19.10 1.18 -2.27
C LEU A 450 19.87 0.02 -1.60
N GLN A 451 20.19 -1.02 -2.38
CA GLN A 451 20.96 -2.16 -1.92
C GLN A 451 22.37 -1.76 -1.45
N LYS A 452 23.13 -1.07 -2.30
CA LYS A 452 24.53 -0.71 -2.05
C LYS A 452 24.70 0.20 -0.83
N ASN A 453 23.71 1.05 -0.56
CA ASN A 453 23.75 2.01 0.53
C ASN A 453 22.91 1.57 1.74
N HIS A 454 22.48 0.30 1.77
CA HIS A 454 21.71 -0.26 2.89
C HIS A 454 20.48 0.59 3.25
N ILE A 455 19.79 1.12 2.24
CA ILE A 455 18.62 1.96 2.43
C ILE A 455 17.38 1.05 2.55
N GLY A 456 16.64 1.21 3.64
CA GLY A 456 15.35 0.57 3.85
C GLY A 456 14.20 1.54 3.62
N TRP A 457 12.98 1.01 3.52
CA TRP A 457 11.74 1.79 3.52
C TRP A 457 10.98 1.39 4.77
N TYR A 458 10.72 2.36 5.66
CA TYR A 458 9.91 2.15 6.83
C TYR A 458 8.45 2.34 6.46
N THR A 459 7.64 1.29 6.63
CA THR A 459 6.21 1.27 6.25
C THR A 459 5.30 1.06 7.46
N THR A 460 4.00 1.25 7.25
CA THR A 460 2.96 0.86 8.21
C THR A 460 3.00 -0.63 8.54
N GLU A 461 3.40 -1.48 7.58
CA GLU A 461 3.57 -2.91 7.81
C GLU A 461 4.74 -3.19 8.73
N GLN A 462 5.90 -2.57 8.49
CA GLN A 462 7.05 -2.74 9.36
C GLN A 462 6.76 -2.25 10.79
N GLU A 463 6.09 -1.11 10.93
CA GLU A 463 5.64 -0.62 12.23
C GLU A 463 4.71 -1.60 12.95
N ALA A 464 3.82 -2.28 12.21
CA ALA A 464 2.95 -3.29 12.77
C ALA A 464 3.70 -4.58 13.14
N ASP A 465 4.72 -4.97 12.36
CA ASP A 465 5.61 -6.10 12.67
C ASP A 465 6.45 -5.83 13.93
N ASP A 466 7.05 -4.64 14.04
CA ASP A 466 7.84 -4.23 15.20
C ASP A 466 6.97 -4.31 16.48
N MET A 467 5.74 -3.79 16.41
CA MET A 467 4.78 -3.90 17.50
C MET A 467 4.34 -5.34 17.77
N ALA A 468 4.20 -6.17 16.73
CA ALA A 468 3.83 -7.58 16.89
C ALA A 468 4.85 -8.35 17.74
N MET A 469 6.16 -8.10 17.53
CA MET A 469 7.23 -8.69 18.34
C MET A 469 7.08 -8.32 19.81
N GLU A 470 6.90 -7.03 20.11
CA GLU A 470 6.74 -6.57 21.48
C GLU A 470 5.48 -7.15 22.13
N LEU A 471 4.33 -7.06 21.46
CA LEU A 471 3.06 -7.55 22.00
C LEU A 471 3.06 -9.06 22.22
N ALA A 472 3.60 -9.83 21.28
CA ALA A 472 3.72 -11.29 21.38
C ALA A 472 4.62 -11.70 22.55
N THR A 473 5.77 -11.04 22.71
CA THR A 473 6.70 -11.36 23.79
C THR A 473 6.15 -10.99 25.17
N LEU A 474 5.47 -9.85 25.29
CA LEU A 474 4.77 -9.45 26.52
C LEU A 474 3.53 -10.32 26.82
N ALA A 475 2.95 -10.95 25.81
CA ALA A 475 1.89 -11.95 25.98
C ALA A 475 2.43 -13.37 26.27
N GLY A 476 3.75 -13.52 26.43
CA GLY A 476 4.40 -14.76 26.88
C GLY A 476 4.90 -15.68 25.78
N MET A 477 5.03 -15.19 24.55
CA MET A 477 5.77 -15.87 23.48
C MET A 477 7.27 -15.56 23.57
N THR A 478 8.12 -16.49 23.20
CA THR A 478 9.55 -16.20 23.01
C THR A 478 9.77 -15.52 21.66
N PRO A 479 10.80 -14.68 21.50
CA PRO A 479 11.11 -14.07 20.19
C PRO A 479 11.28 -15.09 19.08
N LYS A 480 11.85 -16.26 19.41
CA LYS A 480 11.98 -17.38 18.47
C LYS A 480 10.61 -17.88 17.99
N GLU A 481 9.64 -18.05 18.88
CA GLU A 481 8.28 -18.46 18.52
C GLU A 481 7.57 -17.43 17.66
N VAL A 482 7.87 -16.13 17.84
CA VAL A 482 7.33 -15.07 16.97
C VAL A 482 7.90 -15.18 15.56
N LEU A 483 9.23 -15.28 15.42
CA LEU A 483 9.91 -15.39 14.12
C LEU A 483 9.54 -16.70 13.39
N GLU A 484 9.47 -17.82 14.10
CA GLU A 484 9.04 -19.10 13.53
C GLU A 484 7.55 -19.11 13.18
N GLY A 485 6.70 -18.45 13.97
CA GLY A 485 5.28 -18.26 13.66
C GLY A 485 5.07 -17.42 12.41
N TRP A 486 5.88 -16.38 12.20
CA TRP A 486 5.87 -15.60 10.96
C TRP A 486 6.28 -16.44 9.75
N ILE A 487 7.34 -17.26 9.87
CA ILE A 487 7.74 -18.20 8.80
C ILE A 487 6.60 -19.15 8.44
N GLU A 488 5.88 -19.70 9.43
CA GLU A 488 4.73 -20.58 9.17
C GLU A 488 3.61 -19.84 8.43
N ALA A 489 3.34 -18.58 8.80
CA ALA A 489 2.39 -17.73 8.08
C ALA A 489 2.81 -17.50 6.62
N MET A 490 4.10 -17.19 6.38
CA MET A 490 4.66 -17.07 5.04
C MET A 490 4.48 -18.35 4.20
N GLU A 491 4.72 -19.52 4.80
CA GLU A 491 4.51 -20.82 4.13
C GLU A 491 3.04 -21.06 3.79
N ALA A 492 2.12 -20.63 4.64
CA ALA A 492 0.68 -20.72 4.37
C ALA A 492 0.25 -19.77 3.25
N PHE A 493 0.73 -18.52 3.27
CA PHE A 493 0.48 -17.56 2.22
C PHE A 493 1.06 -18.01 0.88
N ASP A 494 2.31 -18.48 0.82
CA ASP A 494 2.91 -18.98 -0.44
C ASP A 494 2.23 -20.26 -0.95
N ARG A 495 1.69 -21.10 -0.06
CA ARG A 495 0.92 -22.28 -0.49
C ARG A 495 -0.42 -21.92 -1.14
N VAL A 496 -1.11 -20.89 -0.62
CA VAL A 496 -2.45 -20.49 -1.11
C VAL A 496 -2.37 -19.44 -2.20
N TYR A 497 -1.39 -18.54 -2.12
CA TYR A 497 -1.08 -17.48 -3.06
C TYR A 497 0.36 -17.64 -3.57
N PRO A 498 0.66 -18.74 -4.30
CA PRO A 498 2.00 -18.98 -4.79
C PRO A 498 2.48 -17.79 -5.60
N SER A 499 3.61 -17.23 -5.16
CA SER A 499 4.19 -16.02 -5.72
C SER A 499 4.19 -16.04 -7.26
N SER A 500 3.41 -15.12 -7.81
CA SER A 500 2.94 -15.14 -9.19
C SER A 500 3.90 -14.50 -10.16
N TYR A 501 5.08 -15.09 -10.35
CA TYR A 501 6.15 -14.55 -11.20
C TYR A 501 6.66 -13.15 -10.85
N GLY A 502 7.97 -13.09 -10.85
CA GLY A 502 8.75 -11.87 -10.78
C GLY A 502 9.94 -12.18 -9.93
N ASN A 503 11.11 -12.14 -10.54
CA ASN A 503 12.33 -11.83 -9.81
C ASN A 503 12.23 -10.34 -9.43
N ASP A 504 11.16 -9.92 -8.74
CA ASP A 504 10.92 -8.56 -8.24
C ASP A 504 11.88 -8.20 -7.11
N GLY A 505 13.01 -8.92 -7.07
CA GLY A 505 13.92 -9.01 -5.96
C GLY A 505 13.24 -9.60 -4.74
N LYS A 506 12.38 -10.62 -4.84
CA LYS A 506 11.89 -11.36 -3.66
C LYS A 506 12.73 -12.61 -3.42
N ILE A 507 12.99 -12.86 -2.14
CA ILE A 507 13.55 -14.13 -1.66
C ILE A 507 12.37 -15.04 -1.33
N GLY A 508 12.31 -16.20 -1.98
CA GLY A 508 11.26 -17.19 -1.71
C GLY A 508 11.37 -17.79 -0.30
N VAL A 509 10.26 -18.33 0.22
CA VAL A 509 10.17 -18.78 1.62
C VAL A 509 11.27 -19.79 2.01
N ALA A 510 11.57 -20.76 1.15
CA ALA A 510 12.62 -21.74 1.40
C ALA A 510 14.02 -21.11 1.58
N GLN A 511 14.41 -20.22 0.67
CA GLN A 511 15.69 -19.49 0.78
C GLN A 511 15.68 -18.54 1.98
N CYS A 512 14.54 -17.93 2.31
CA CYS A 512 14.42 -17.07 3.48
C CYS A 512 14.67 -17.86 4.78
N LYS A 513 14.14 -19.09 4.89
CA LYS A 513 14.40 -19.98 6.03
C LYS A 513 15.87 -20.33 6.16
N GLU A 514 16.57 -20.56 5.05
CA GLU A 514 18.02 -20.79 5.06
C GLU A 514 18.79 -19.57 5.55
N LEU A 515 18.37 -18.36 5.16
CA LEU A 515 18.95 -17.12 5.68
C LEU A 515 18.67 -16.95 7.18
N TYR A 516 17.43 -17.12 7.61
CA TYR A 516 17.05 -17.05 9.03
C TYR A 516 17.83 -18.06 9.88
N ALA A 517 17.96 -19.31 9.42
CA ALA A 517 18.73 -20.34 10.11
C ALA A 517 20.23 -20.00 10.25
N ASN A 518 20.72 -19.04 9.47
CA ASN A 518 22.08 -18.50 9.54
C ASN A 518 22.11 -17.09 10.15
N ASP A 519 21.11 -16.72 10.95
CA ASP A 519 20.96 -15.39 11.58
C ASP A 519 20.97 -14.25 10.56
N PHE A 520 20.44 -14.49 9.36
CA PHE A 520 20.55 -13.59 8.21
C PHE A 520 21.99 -13.13 7.96
N MET A 521 22.97 -14.03 8.10
CA MET A 521 24.37 -13.79 7.80
C MET A 521 24.83 -14.62 6.60
N THR A 522 25.64 -14.03 5.74
CA THR A 522 26.32 -14.69 4.62
C THR A 522 27.84 -14.67 4.80
N ALA A 523 28.53 -15.70 4.31
CA ALA A 523 29.99 -15.73 4.32
C ALA A 523 30.54 -14.93 3.12
N LYS A 524 31.53 -14.08 3.37
CA LYS A 524 32.33 -13.39 2.35
C LYS A 524 33.40 -14.33 1.77
N GLU A 525 34.02 -13.91 0.67
CA GLU A 525 35.14 -14.65 0.04
C GLU A 525 36.33 -14.87 1.00
N ASP A 526 36.54 -13.98 1.96
CA ASP A 526 37.61 -14.09 2.98
C ASP A 526 37.23 -14.96 4.19
N GLY A 527 36.03 -15.56 4.20
CA GLY A 527 35.51 -16.39 5.27
C GLY A 527 34.90 -15.62 6.45
N THR A 528 34.91 -14.29 6.43
CA THR A 528 34.18 -13.48 7.42
C THR A 528 32.67 -13.53 7.15
N LYS A 529 31.85 -13.20 8.16
CA LYS A 529 30.40 -13.08 8.00
C LYS A 529 30.00 -11.62 7.81
N GLU A 530 29.01 -11.38 6.96
CA GLU A 530 28.28 -10.12 6.87
C GLU A 530 26.77 -10.38 6.89
N GLN A 531 26.00 -9.34 7.21
CA GLN A 531 24.56 -9.41 7.12
C GLN A 531 24.15 -9.67 5.66
N ALA A 532 23.29 -10.66 5.47
CA ALA A 532 22.72 -11.01 4.18
C ALA A 532 21.97 -9.81 3.61
N HIS A 533 22.12 -9.59 2.31
CA HIS A 533 21.24 -8.68 1.59
C HIS A 533 19.87 -9.33 1.43
N VAL A 534 18.87 -8.82 2.14
CA VAL A 534 17.48 -9.16 1.95
C VAL A 534 16.81 -8.01 1.17
N PRO A 535 16.43 -8.24 -0.10
CA PRO A 535 15.78 -7.24 -0.93
C PRO A 535 14.32 -7.01 -0.50
N MET A 536 13.89 -5.77 -0.62
CA MET A 536 12.57 -5.30 -0.18
C MET A 536 11.40 -5.79 -1.05
N GLY A 537 11.67 -6.36 -2.23
CA GLY A 537 10.65 -6.73 -3.21
C GLY A 537 10.24 -5.55 -4.10
N SER A 538 9.01 -5.57 -4.64
CA SER A 538 8.51 -4.51 -5.51
C SER A 538 8.51 -3.13 -4.83
N LEU A 539 9.06 -2.10 -5.50
CA LEU A 539 8.98 -0.72 -5.01
C LEU A 539 7.57 -0.11 -5.12
N SER A 540 6.66 -0.78 -5.84
CA SER A 540 5.25 -0.40 -5.89
C SER A 540 4.42 -0.99 -4.74
N ASP A 541 4.98 -1.96 -4.01
CA ASP A 541 4.28 -2.67 -2.95
C ASP A 541 4.76 -2.19 -1.58
N LYS A 542 3.90 -1.41 -0.92
CA LYS A 542 4.17 -0.87 0.42
C LYS A 542 4.19 -1.94 1.51
N HIS A 543 3.75 -3.17 1.21
CA HIS A 543 3.84 -4.27 2.15
C HIS A 543 5.22 -4.94 2.16
N HIS A 544 6.08 -4.62 1.18
CA HIS A 544 7.38 -5.28 0.98
C HIS A 544 7.27 -6.81 0.79
N SER A 545 8.41 -7.44 0.58
CA SER A 545 8.51 -8.90 0.57
C SER A 545 8.42 -9.47 1.98
N ASP A 546 7.77 -10.63 2.11
CA ASP A 546 7.64 -11.30 3.41
C ASP A 546 9.00 -11.63 4.05
N CYS A 547 9.99 -12.00 3.24
CA CYS A 547 11.34 -12.25 3.75
C CYS A 547 12.02 -10.98 4.28
N TYR A 548 11.78 -9.83 3.63
CA TYR A 548 12.27 -8.54 4.11
C TYR A 548 11.62 -8.13 5.43
N ARG A 549 10.31 -8.37 5.57
CA ARG A 549 9.59 -8.18 6.82
C ARG A 549 10.14 -9.05 7.94
N LEU A 550 10.32 -10.35 7.69
CA LEU A 550 10.94 -11.28 8.66
C LEU A 550 12.36 -10.84 9.05
N PHE A 551 13.15 -10.39 8.08
CA PHE A 551 14.48 -9.87 8.32
C PHE A 551 14.47 -8.62 9.21
N ASN A 552 13.58 -7.67 8.95
CA ASN A 552 13.42 -6.50 9.81
C ASN A 552 12.93 -6.88 11.21
N LEU A 553 12.00 -7.82 11.32
CA LEU A 553 11.51 -8.34 12.60
C LEU A 553 12.61 -9.05 13.41
N TRP A 554 13.49 -9.80 12.74
CA TRP A 554 14.68 -10.39 13.36
C TRP A 554 15.65 -9.31 13.85
N ARG A 555 15.91 -8.28 13.04
CA ARG A 555 16.76 -7.15 13.43
C ARG A 555 16.20 -6.39 14.63
N GLU A 556 14.90 -6.15 14.61
CA GLU A 556 14.16 -5.50 15.68
C GLU A 556 14.38 -6.24 17.01
N ASN A 557 14.22 -7.57 17.00
CA ASN A 557 14.58 -8.40 18.15
C ASN A 557 16.07 -8.34 18.51
N GLU A 558 16.98 -8.33 17.53
CA GLU A 558 18.40 -8.29 17.80
C GLU A 558 18.85 -6.98 18.46
N VAL A 559 18.17 -5.88 18.17
CA VAL A 559 18.50 -4.57 18.74
C VAL A 559 17.82 -4.36 20.09
N HIS A 560 16.55 -4.74 20.23
CA HIS A 560 15.77 -4.54 21.45
C HIS A 560 15.95 -5.64 22.50
N LYS A 561 16.43 -6.83 22.10
CA LYS A 561 16.61 -8.01 22.97
C LYS A 561 15.37 -8.33 23.79
N TYR A 562 14.21 -8.45 23.13
CA TYR A 562 12.94 -8.70 23.78
C TYR A 562 12.98 -9.93 24.70
N GLU A 563 12.45 -9.76 25.91
CA GLU A 563 12.29 -10.83 26.88
C GLU A 563 10.83 -11.26 26.96
N SER A 564 10.59 -12.58 26.93
CA SER A 564 9.24 -13.12 27.05
C SER A 564 8.71 -12.98 28.47
N ALA A 565 7.49 -12.49 28.60
CA ALA A 565 6.72 -12.63 29.84
C ALA A 565 6.46 -14.13 30.16
N PRO A 566 6.01 -14.48 31.38
CA PRO A 566 5.58 -15.84 31.66
C PRO A 566 4.49 -16.30 30.69
N ALA A 567 4.63 -17.53 30.19
CA ALA A 567 3.66 -18.11 29.27
C ALA A 567 2.25 -18.12 29.90
N PRO A 568 1.21 -17.69 29.16
CA PRO A 568 -0.14 -17.67 29.68
C PRO A 568 -0.67 -19.09 29.81
N ALA A 569 -1.72 -19.26 30.62
CA ALA A 569 -2.43 -20.54 30.70
C ALA A 569 -2.91 -20.98 29.30
N PRO A 570 -2.84 -22.27 28.94
CA PRO A 570 -3.43 -22.77 27.70
C PRO A 570 -4.92 -22.42 27.63
N LEU A 571 -5.40 -22.08 26.42
CA LEU A 571 -6.82 -21.84 26.17
C LEU A 571 -7.52 -23.16 25.82
N THR A 572 -8.76 -23.36 26.27
CA THR A 572 -9.60 -24.53 25.94
C THR A 572 -10.73 -24.16 24.96
N PRO A 573 -11.13 -25.05 24.04
CA PRO A 573 -10.61 -26.40 23.76
C PRO A 573 -9.20 -26.40 23.13
N ASP A 574 -8.60 -27.55 22.84
CA ASP A 574 -7.28 -27.59 22.20
C ASP A 574 -7.32 -26.97 20.79
N TRP A 575 -6.20 -26.41 20.32
CA TRP A 575 -6.14 -25.74 19.01
C TRP A 575 -6.52 -26.66 17.84
N SER A 576 -6.21 -27.95 17.92
CA SER A 576 -6.63 -28.92 16.90
C SER A 576 -8.15 -28.99 16.74
N GLU A 577 -8.92 -28.86 17.83
CA GLU A 577 -10.38 -28.80 17.78
C GLU A 577 -10.86 -27.49 17.12
N ILE A 578 -10.16 -26.38 17.38
CA ILE A 578 -10.40 -25.09 16.71
C ILE A 578 -10.13 -25.22 15.20
N GLN A 579 -9.03 -25.85 14.80
CA GLN A 579 -8.70 -26.06 13.38
C GLN A 579 -9.75 -26.93 12.68
N GLU A 580 -10.23 -28.00 13.31
CA GLU A 580 -11.30 -28.83 12.74
C GLU A 580 -12.62 -28.08 12.62
N ALA A 581 -12.98 -27.27 13.63
CA ALA A 581 -14.15 -26.39 13.54
C ALA A 581 -14.02 -25.37 12.40
N ALA A 582 -12.82 -24.82 12.18
CA ALA A 582 -12.55 -23.88 11.09
C ALA A 582 -12.66 -24.53 9.71
N LYS A 583 -12.13 -25.75 9.53
CA LYS A 583 -12.30 -26.54 8.30
C LYS A 583 -13.76 -26.84 8.02
N ALA A 584 -14.52 -27.23 9.05
CA ALA A 584 -15.94 -27.52 8.93
C ALA A 584 -16.74 -26.29 8.49
N ALA A 585 -16.48 -25.12 9.09
CA ALA A 585 -17.14 -23.87 8.74
C ALA A 585 -16.76 -23.37 7.34
N GLY A 586 -15.47 -23.47 6.95
CA GLY A 586 -14.97 -22.97 5.67
C GLY A 586 -15.44 -23.76 4.44
N ASN A 587 -15.87 -25.01 4.60
CA ASN A 587 -16.36 -25.85 3.49
C ASN A 587 -17.82 -25.55 3.08
N GLY A 588 -18.49 -24.61 3.76
CA GLY A 588 -19.91 -24.33 3.59
C GLY A 588 -20.80 -25.43 4.19
N SER A 589 -21.82 -25.02 4.95
CA SER A 589 -22.90 -25.91 5.38
C SER A 589 -23.83 -26.27 4.24
#